data_AF-S8FVX7-F1
#
_entry.id   AF-S8FVX7-F1
#
_cell.length_a   1.000
_cell.length_b   1.000
_cell.length_c   1.000
_cell.angle_alpha   90.00
_cell.angle_beta   90.00
_cell.angle_gamma   90.00
#
_symmetry.space_group_name_H-M   'P 1'
#
loop_
_entity.id
_entity.type
_entity.pdbx_description
1 polymer ?
#
loop_
_entity_poly.entity_id
_entity_poly.type
_entity_poly.pdbx_seq_one_letter_code
_entity_poly.pdbx_strand_id
1 'polypeptide(L)'
;MPPRKNKRSKTAVAASGADASSKVNAKTIKHWKTVRGKRGGLKNFMEMPLDIIQEICLLLYPQDLLSLSRTTKALHDFLMRKACTSIWKDSLSRIVDLPKRPSRFIEPAWVSLLFSPTCTDILSDRQWKNFKAIQGVLLQVTVTGYKTPCYLASEVLETIKAYLRLPRKAECEAFINKRAKLADKRKKLAANCERWVAEEEHRGYEEARNAQRERINDVCARLCALGWEPEVEYLRKHNFDPFADIRAIWVMKKLTDQGNMRAEVIARMDDVRAQRLEYEYNVMMAERWEALEHASSKLLKMVFRKHPELDICGLNTSDLALQDEFRALMCAPADVHVDTSAFLALNDHIEEIVERWRVRVYQVIREKVDKAGFVHPAGGDPLELATAVFSGPGKYVQHFEFLPFLLKHLRPSVNVPTMSKYELWAHKRGPQPFNERSSSPLLALGPKLRSVVRSMIEMAGKDPDTATTAELDALDLRCGVHALLGLKLRTGELQRQRKQPL
;
A
#
# COMPACT_ATOMS: atom_id res chain seq x y z
N MET A 1 -47.15 -30.37 -25.91
CA MET A 1 -48.16 -31.08 -25.09
C MET A 1 -47.63 -32.47 -24.76
N PRO A 2 -47.82 -32.99 -23.53
CA PRO A 2 -47.76 -34.43 -23.22
C PRO A 2 -49.13 -35.08 -23.54
N PRO A 3 -49.47 -36.34 -23.16
CA PRO A 3 -48.68 -37.41 -22.53
C PRO A 3 -48.80 -38.79 -23.24
N ARG A 4 -48.17 -39.83 -22.67
CA ARG A 4 -48.81 -41.16 -22.56
C ARG A 4 -48.58 -41.74 -21.16
N LYS A 5 -49.56 -42.51 -20.67
CA LYS A 5 -49.67 -43.02 -19.28
C LYS A 5 -49.78 -44.56 -19.28
N ASN A 6 -49.77 -45.15 -18.07
CA ASN A 6 -50.40 -46.43 -17.70
C ASN A 6 -49.62 -47.73 -18.05
N LYS A 7 -49.69 -48.83 -17.27
CA LYS A 7 -50.40 -49.10 -15.99
C LYS A 7 -49.91 -50.39 -15.29
N ARG A 8 -50.04 -50.44 -13.94
CA ARG A 8 -50.38 -51.63 -13.09
C ARG A 8 -49.35 -52.79 -13.02
N SER A 9 -49.38 -53.72 -12.05
CA SER A 9 -49.99 -53.84 -10.69
C SER A 9 -49.39 -55.06 -9.96
N LYS A 10 -49.26 -55.15 -8.62
CA LYS A 10 -50.30 -55.55 -7.61
C LYS A 10 -49.69 -55.40 -6.19
N THR A 11 -50.33 -54.76 -5.18
CA THR A 11 -51.19 -55.33 -4.08
C THR A 11 -50.61 -56.52 -3.32
N ALA A 12 -50.65 -56.67 -1.99
CA ALA A 12 -51.51 -56.12 -0.89
C ALA A 12 -50.63 -55.73 0.36
N VAL A 13 -50.99 -54.87 1.35
CA VAL A 13 -52.19 -54.63 2.20
C VAL A 13 -52.39 -55.71 3.29
N ALA A 14 -52.66 -55.43 4.59
CA ALA A 14 -52.91 -54.16 5.34
C ALA A 14 -51.72 -53.79 6.28
N ALA A 15 -51.76 -53.26 7.53
CA ALA A 15 -52.76 -52.82 8.55
C ALA A 15 -52.00 -52.00 9.66
N SER A 16 -52.54 -51.33 10.71
CA SER A 16 -53.88 -50.79 11.07
C SER A 16 -53.84 -50.00 12.42
N GLY A 17 -54.47 -48.81 12.52
CA GLY A 17 -54.81 -48.08 13.79
C GLY A 17 -53.71 -47.15 14.37
N ALA A 18 -53.94 -45.87 14.75
CA ALA A 18 -54.91 -45.25 15.69
C ALA A 18 -54.34 -45.11 17.14
N ASP A 19 -54.47 -44.01 17.90
CA ASP A 19 -54.98 -42.63 17.64
C ASP A 19 -54.51 -41.61 18.73
N ALA A 20 -54.73 -40.31 18.48
CA ALA A 20 -55.04 -39.18 19.38
C ALA A 20 -54.14 -38.71 20.58
N SER A 21 -53.95 -37.37 20.59
CA SER A 21 -53.80 -36.46 21.78
C SER A 21 -52.50 -36.51 22.61
N SER A 22 -52.11 -35.45 23.35
CA SER A 22 -52.77 -34.15 23.65
C SER A 22 -51.78 -32.97 23.77
N LYS A 23 -52.28 -31.73 23.97
CA LYS A 23 -51.50 -30.47 24.03
C LYS A 23 -51.24 -30.01 25.48
N VAL A 24 -50.05 -29.47 25.78
CA VAL A 24 -49.83 -28.49 26.87
C VAL A 24 -48.90 -27.36 26.37
N ASN A 25 -49.08 -26.15 26.91
CA ASN A 25 -48.58 -24.89 26.33
C ASN A 25 -47.14 -24.49 26.74
N ALA A 26 -46.56 -23.62 25.91
CA ALA A 26 -45.21 -23.07 26.04
C ALA A 26 -44.99 -22.14 27.25
N LYS A 27 -43.71 -21.94 27.61
CA LYS A 27 -43.22 -20.67 28.21
C LYS A 27 -41.71 -20.46 28.00
N THR A 28 -41.33 -19.18 27.86
CA THR A 28 -39.96 -18.63 27.84
C THR A 28 -38.94 -19.18 26.83
N ILE A 29 -38.80 -18.47 25.71
CA ILE A 29 -37.49 -18.34 25.03
C ILE A 29 -36.54 -17.61 25.99
N LYS A 30 -35.34 -18.14 26.22
CA LYS A 30 -34.24 -17.42 26.88
C LYS A 30 -32.92 -17.65 26.15
N HIS A 31 -32.40 -16.56 25.59
CA HIS A 31 -30.98 -16.22 25.37
C HIS A 31 -30.01 -17.36 25.02
N TRP A 32 -29.47 -17.33 23.80
CA TRP A 32 -28.47 -18.29 23.32
C TRP A 32 -27.23 -18.30 24.21
N LYS A 33 -27.00 -19.41 24.93
CA LYS A 33 -25.80 -19.62 25.73
C LYS A 33 -24.87 -20.62 25.06
N THR A 34 -23.63 -20.18 24.84
CA THR A 34 -22.41 -20.98 24.57
C THR A 34 -22.54 -22.17 23.62
N VAL A 35 -21.96 -22.04 22.42
CA VAL A 35 -21.77 -23.14 21.46
C VAL A 35 -20.99 -24.27 22.11
N ARG A 36 -21.68 -25.38 22.43
CA ARG A 36 -21.07 -26.62 22.92
C ARG A 36 -21.53 -27.77 22.01
N GLY A 37 -20.67 -28.13 21.06
CA GLY A 37 -21.02 -28.99 19.93
C GLY A 37 -21.57 -30.38 20.33
N LYS A 38 -22.44 -30.93 19.47
CA LYS A 38 -23.12 -32.23 19.66
C LYS A 38 -22.12 -33.40 19.77
N ARG A 39 -21.67 -33.74 20.99
CA ARG A 39 -21.07 -35.06 21.25
C ARG A 39 -22.11 -36.13 20.93
N GLY A 40 -21.86 -36.93 19.89
CA GLY A 40 -22.77 -37.97 19.40
C GLY A 40 -23.29 -37.78 17.97
N GLY A 41 -23.05 -36.64 17.31
CA GLY A 41 -23.54 -36.40 15.93
C GLY A 41 -23.04 -37.38 14.86
N LEU A 42 -21.93 -38.07 15.12
CA LEU A 42 -21.34 -39.12 14.28
C LEU A 42 -21.35 -40.52 14.96
N LYS A 43 -22.15 -40.71 16.02
CA LYS A 43 -22.19 -41.99 16.77
C LYS A 43 -22.51 -43.18 15.85
N ASN A 44 -23.37 -42.95 14.86
CA ASN A 44 -23.88 -43.95 13.93
C ASN A 44 -23.08 -43.99 12.60
N PHE A 45 -21.88 -43.40 12.53
CA PHE A 45 -21.07 -43.38 11.29
C PHE A 45 -20.76 -44.79 10.75
N MET A 46 -20.52 -45.75 11.64
CA MET A 46 -20.29 -47.16 11.27
C MET A 46 -21.57 -47.95 10.98
N GLU A 47 -22.75 -47.33 11.08
CA GLU A 47 -24.04 -47.91 10.68
C GLU A 47 -24.42 -47.51 9.23
N MET A 48 -23.62 -46.66 8.59
CA MET A 48 -23.80 -46.24 7.20
C MET A 48 -23.37 -47.34 6.21
N PRO A 49 -23.91 -47.36 4.97
CA PRO A 49 -23.44 -48.28 3.93
C PRO A 49 -21.94 -48.14 3.67
N LEU A 50 -21.27 -49.28 3.50
CA LEU A 50 -19.80 -49.36 3.45
C LEU A 50 -19.20 -48.48 2.33
N ASP A 51 -19.90 -48.35 1.22
CA ASP A 51 -19.44 -47.59 0.05
C ASP A 51 -19.43 -46.09 0.32
N ILE A 52 -20.40 -45.57 1.09
CA ILE A 52 -20.43 -44.17 1.54
C ILE A 52 -19.30 -43.90 2.55
N ILE A 53 -18.99 -44.87 3.42
CA ILE A 53 -17.84 -44.77 4.33
C ILE A 53 -16.52 -44.73 3.55
N GLN A 54 -16.39 -45.56 2.49
CA GLN A 54 -15.22 -45.55 1.60
C GLN A 54 -15.10 -44.22 0.84
N GLU A 55 -16.18 -43.71 0.28
CA GLU A 55 -16.21 -42.41 -0.43
C GLU A 55 -15.79 -41.26 0.49
N ILE A 56 -16.33 -41.18 1.71
CA ILE A 56 -15.91 -40.19 2.71
C ILE A 56 -14.40 -40.32 3.02
N CYS A 57 -13.88 -41.54 3.12
CA CYS A 57 -12.46 -41.77 3.38
C CYS A 57 -11.56 -41.44 2.17
N LEU A 58 -12.06 -41.57 0.94
CA LEU A 58 -11.39 -41.13 -0.29
C LEU A 58 -11.28 -39.59 -0.39
N LEU A 59 -12.00 -38.83 0.43
CA LEU A 59 -11.89 -37.37 0.48
C LEU A 59 -10.89 -36.88 1.56
N LEU A 60 -10.31 -37.77 2.37
CA LEU A 60 -9.43 -37.42 3.49
C LEU A 60 -7.94 -37.47 3.12
N TYR A 61 -7.15 -36.57 3.71
CA TYR A 61 -5.69 -36.63 3.62
C TYR A 61 -5.14 -37.80 4.46
N PRO A 62 -3.92 -38.30 4.16
CA PRO A 62 -3.30 -39.40 4.89
C PRO A 62 -3.24 -39.20 6.42
N GLN A 63 -2.96 -37.98 6.89
CA GLN A 63 -2.94 -37.64 8.31
C GLN A 63 -4.34 -37.72 8.96
N ASP A 64 -5.40 -37.37 8.22
CA ASP A 64 -6.77 -37.46 8.70
C ASP A 64 -7.28 -38.91 8.72
N LEU A 65 -6.93 -39.71 7.71
CA LEU A 65 -7.18 -41.17 7.71
C LEU A 65 -6.49 -41.86 8.88
N LEU A 66 -5.22 -41.52 9.14
CA LEU A 66 -4.48 -42.01 10.30
C LEU A 66 -5.15 -41.61 11.61
N SER A 67 -5.58 -40.35 11.72
CA SER A 67 -6.29 -39.84 12.91
C SER A 67 -7.64 -40.55 13.09
N LEU A 68 -8.43 -40.70 12.02
CA LEU A 68 -9.72 -41.38 12.01
C LEU A 68 -9.59 -42.85 12.44
N SER A 69 -8.58 -43.57 11.92
CA SER A 69 -8.27 -44.96 12.29
C SER A 69 -7.95 -45.14 13.78
N ARG A 70 -7.61 -44.07 14.50
CA ARG A 70 -7.28 -44.09 15.93
C ARG A 70 -8.43 -43.63 16.83
N THR A 71 -9.57 -43.21 16.28
CA THR A 71 -10.71 -42.70 17.07
C THR A 71 -11.54 -43.81 17.73
N THR A 72 -11.75 -44.94 17.04
CA THR A 72 -12.49 -46.09 17.56
C THR A 72 -11.94 -47.40 17.02
N LYS A 73 -12.12 -48.51 17.75
CA LYS A 73 -11.73 -49.85 17.27
C LYS A 73 -12.45 -50.25 15.97
N ALA A 74 -13.71 -49.88 15.79
CA ALA A 74 -14.46 -50.17 14.56
C ALA A 74 -13.88 -49.46 13.33
N LEU A 75 -13.38 -48.22 13.50
CA LEU A 75 -12.71 -47.46 12.44
C LEU A 75 -11.29 -47.97 12.17
N HIS A 76 -10.56 -48.37 13.20
CA HIS A 76 -9.28 -49.06 13.08
C HIS A 76 -9.43 -50.35 12.25
N ASP A 77 -10.33 -51.24 12.66
CA ASP A 77 -10.56 -52.55 12.06
C ASP A 77 -11.30 -52.45 10.70
N PHE A 78 -11.79 -51.27 10.33
CA PHE A 78 -12.19 -50.92 8.96
C PHE A 78 -11.01 -50.47 8.11
N LEU A 79 -10.32 -49.38 8.49
CA LEU A 79 -9.28 -48.77 7.64
C LEU A 79 -8.02 -49.63 7.49
N MET A 80 -7.71 -50.51 8.46
CA MET A 80 -6.56 -51.41 8.38
C MET A 80 -6.81 -52.67 7.54
N ARG A 81 -8.02 -52.88 6.99
CA ARG A 81 -8.29 -54.01 6.08
C ARG A 81 -7.64 -53.82 4.72
N LYS A 82 -7.15 -54.93 4.15
CA LYS A 82 -6.56 -55.02 2.80
C LYS A 82 -7.50 -54.54 1.67
N ALA A 83 -8.82 -54.53 1.91
CA ALA A 83 -9.81 -53.94 1.01
C ALA A 83 -9.69 -52.41 0.91
N CYS A 84 -9.27 -51.72 1.99
CA CYS A 84 -9.13 -50.27 2.05
C CYS A 84 -7.74 -49.77 1.56
N THR A 85 -6.87 -50.67 1.07
CA THR A 85 -5.53 -50.31 0.58
C THR A 85 -5.56 -49.35 -0.61
N SER A 86 -6.63 -49.34 -1.41
CA SER A 86 -6.88 -48.31 -2.44
C SER A 86 -6.94 -46.90 -1.86
N ILE A 87 -7.69 -46.71 -0.77
CA ILE A 87 -7.92 -45.42 -0.12
C ILE A 87 -6.62 -44.81 0.41
N TRP A 88 -5.77 -45.64 1.02
CA TRP A 88 -4.45 -45.21 1.49
C TRP A 88 -3.48 -44.90 0.34
N LYS A 89 -3.59 -45.56 -0.82
CA LYS A 89 -2.79 -45.25 -2.00
C LYS A 89 -3.23 -43.96 -2.67
N ASP A 90 -4.54 -43.76 -2.81
CA ASP A 90 -5.13 -42.58 -3.42
C ASP A 90 -4.80 -41.31 -2.61
N SER A 91 -5.07 -41.32 -1.31
CA SER A 91 -4.73 -40.21 -0.39
C SER A 91 -3.23 -39.89 -0.36
N LEU A 92 -2.34 -40.90 -0.49
CA LEU A 92 -0.90 -40.68 -0.64
C LEU A 92 -0.52 -40.07 -2.01
N SER A 93 -1.23 -40.42 -3.08
CA SER A 93 -0.95 -39.90 -4.43
C SER A 93 -1.29 -38.43 -4.62
N ARG A 94 -2.14 -37.86 -3.75
CA ARG A 94 -2.52 -36.44 -3.71
C ARG A 94 -1.44 -35.53 -3.12
N ILE A 95 -0.34 -36.08 -2.62
CA ILE A 95 0.78 -35.32 -2.05
C ILE A 95 1.94 -35.27 -3.04
N VAL A 96 2.25 -34.07 -3.52
CA VAL A 96 3.40 -33.80 -4.40
C VAL A 96 4.70 -33.98 -3.62
N ASP A 97 5.77 -34.39 -4.31
CA ASP A 97 7.13 -34.60 -3.78
C ASP A 97 7.28 -35.62 -2.63
N LEU A 98 6.30 -36.51 -2.45
CA LEU A 98 6.36 -37.52 -1.40
C LEU A 98 7.40 -38.63 -1.70
N PRO A 99 8.29 -39.00 -0.74
CA PRO A 99 9.24 -40.07 -0.96
C PRO A 99 8.57 -41.43 -1.23
N LYS A 100 9.13 -42.20 -2.18
CA LYS A 100 8.59 -43.52 -2.57
C LYS A 100 8.56 -44.49 -1.38
N ARG A 101 7.39 -45.03 -1.07
CA ARG A 101 7.17 -46.00 0.03
C ARG A 101 8.15 -47.18 -0.08
N PRO A 102 8.97 -47.47 0.96
CA PRO A 102 9.83 -48.65 0.96
C PRO A 102 9.01 -49.94 0.98
N SER A 103 9.49 -50.98 0.27
CA SER A 103 8.74 -52.23 0.04
C SER A 103 8.33 -52.97 1.31
N ARG A 104 9.05 -52.78 2.44
CA ARG A 104 8.78 -53.41 3.74
C ARG A 104 7.61 -52.78 4.52
N PHE A 105 7.14 -51.59 4.15
CA PHE A 105 6.05 -50.90 4.85
C PHE A 105 4.73 -51.08 4.10
N ILE A 106 3.65 -51.41 4.82
CA ILE A 106 2.28 -51.22 4.32
C ILE A 106 1.93 -49.72 4.32
N GLU A 107 0.98 -49.31 3.49
CA GLU A 107 0.62 -47.89 3.34
C GLU A 107 0.25 -47.19 4.66
N PRO A 108 -0.59 -47.73 5.57
CA PRO A 108 -0.91 -47.07 6.85
C PRO A 108 0.31 -46.90 7.77
N ALA A 109 1.28 -47.83 7.71
CA ALA A 109 2.51 -47.75 8.49
C ALA A 109 3.47 -46.69 7.94
N TRP A 110 3.53 -46.54 6.61
CA TRP A 110 4.25 -45.45 5.95
C TRP A 110 3.63 -44.08 6.28
N VAL A 111 2.29 -43.98 6.23
CA VAL A 111 1.56 -42.78 6.68
C VAL A 111 1.86 -42.47 8.16
N SER A 112 1.88 -43.49 9.02
CA SER A 112 2.22 -43.29 10.44
C SER A 112 3.67 -42.90 10.69
N LEU A 113 4.61 -43.19 9.78
CA LEU A 113 5.99 -42.73 9.90
C LEU A 113 6.16 -41.27 9.44
N LEU A 114 5.38 -40.85 8.45
CA LEU A 114 5.44 -39.50 7.87
C LEU A 114 4.63 -38.45 8.64
N PHE A 115 3.44 -38.82 9.15
CA PHE A 115 2.44 -37.86 9.66
C PHE A 115 2.07 -38.06 11.14
N SER A 116 2.73 -38.98 11.87
CA SER A 116 2.44 -39.22 13.29
C SER A 116 3.53 -38.67 14.21
N PRO A 117 3.20 -37.89 15.25
CA PRO A 117 4.16 -37.48 16.29
C PRO A 117 4.56 -38.62 17.25
N THR A 118 4.33 -39.89 16.87
CA THR A 118 4.56 -41.09 17.68
C THR A 118 5.70 -41.92 17.09
N CYS A 119 6.72 -42.24 17.87
CA CYS A 119 7.77 -43.17 17.45
C CYS A 119 7.18 -44.55 17.08
N THR A 120 7.70 -45.17 16.03
CA THR A 120 7.32 -46.53 15.60
C THR A 120 7.92 -47.62 16.49
N ASP A 121 9.08 -47.35 17.12
CA ASP A 121 9.71 -48.21 18.12
C ASP A 121 9.70 -47.52 19.49
N ILE A 122 9.39 -48.29 20.54
CA ILE A 122 9.42 -47.84 21.93
C ILE A 122 10.53 -48.61 22.67
N LEU A 123 11.44 -47.89 23.31
CA LEU A 123 12.44 -48.49 24.20
C LEU A 123 11.76 -49.05 25.46
N SER A 124 12.04 -50.31 25.80
CA SER A 124 11.62 -50.88 27.09
C SER A 124 12.15 -50.08 28.28
N ASP A 125 11.53 -50.17 29.46
CA ASP A 125 11.95 -49.40 30.66
C ASP A 125 13.44 -49.58 31.01
N ARG A 126 13.98 -50.78 30.80
CA ARG A 126 15.42 -51.06 31.00
C ARG A 126 16.28 -50.31 29.99
N GLN A 127 15.87 -50.24 28.73
CA GLN A 127 16.54 -49.47 27.69
C GLN A 127 16.39 -47.96 27.95
N TRP A 128 15.21 -47.47 28.34
CA TRP A 128 14.96 -46.05 28.63
C TRP A 128 15.78 -45.53 29.80
N LYS A 129 15.92 -46.32 30.89
CA LYS A 129 16.81 -45.99 32.02
C LYS A 129 18.28 -45.84 31.59
N ASN A 130 18.75 -46.67 30.66
CA ASN A 130 20.13 -46.62 30.16
C ASN A 130 20.32 -45.58 29.05
N PHE A 131 19.28 -45.28 28.27
CA PHE A 131 19.29 -44.24 27.23
C PHE A 131 19.74 -42.89 27.79
N LYS A 132 19.23 -42.50 28.97
CA LYS A 132 19.65 -41.26 29.65
C LYS A 132 21.17 -41.16 29.89
N ALA A 133 21.86 -42.28 30.13
CA ALA A 133 23.30 -42.30 30.36
C ALA A 133 24.12 -42.15 29.06
N ILE A 134 23.52 -42.39 27.89
CA ILE A 134 24.19 -42.32 26.58
C ILE A 134 23.59 -41.25 25.63
N GLN A 135 22.54 -40.54 26.04
CA GLN A 135 21.82 -39.59 25.20
C GLN A 135 22.72 -38.49 24.60
N GLY A 136 23.73 -38.05 25.35
CA GLY A 136 24.72 -37.05 24.92
C GLY A 136 25.79 -37.57 23.94
N VAL A 137 25.86 -38.90 23.70
CA VAL A 137 26.87 -39.51 22.81
C VAL A 137 26.26 -40.13 21.54
N LEU A 138 24.96 -39.91 21.33
CA LEU A 138 24.21 -40.29 20.14
C LEU A 138 24.01 -39.06 19.24
N LEU A 139 23.86 -39.28 17.94
CA LEU A 139 23.44 -38.21 17.04
C LEU A 139 21.96 -37.90 17.21
N GLN A 140 21.67 -36.60 17.27
CA GLN A 140 20.34 -36.02 17.39
C GLN A 140 20.02 -35.32 16.07
N VAL A 141 18.82 -35.52 15.56
CA VAL A 141 18.31 -34.89 14.35
C VAL A 141 16.99 -34.20 14.69
N THR A 142 16.85 -32.92 14.32
CA THR A 142 15.56 -32.23 14.38
C THR A 142 14.77 -32.58 13.12
N VAL A 143 13.63 -33.25 13.29
CA VAL A 143 12.74 -33.60 12.17
C VAL A 143 11.53 -32.67 12.20
N THR A 144 11.19 -32.09 11.05
CA THR A 144 10.07 -31.14 10.90
C THR A 144 8.77 -31.74 11.45
N GLY A 145 8.11 -31.01 12.35
CA GLY A 145 6.90 -31.46 13.05
C GLY A 145 7.12 -32.10 14.43
N TYR A 146 8.34 -32.53 14.77
CA TYR A 146 8.65 -33.10 16.10
C TYR A 146 9.21 -32.03 17.06
N LYS A 147 8.66 -31.97 18.28
CA LYS A 147 9.11 -31.06 19.35
C LYS A 147 10.29 -31.60 20.18
N THR A 148 10.76 -32.80 19.89
CA THR A 148 11.82 -33.50 20.62
C THR A 148 12.88 -34.00 19.63
N PRO A 149 14.18 -33.98 19.97
CA PRO A 149 15.21 -34.52 19.09
C PRO A 149 14.92 -35.99 18.73
N CYS A 150 14.98 -36.31 17.44
CA CYS A 150 14.90 -37.66 16.92
C CYS A 150 16.29 -38.33 16.90
N TYR A 151 16.31 -39.65 16.93
CA TYR A 151 17.53 -40.46 16.92
C TYR A 151 17.36 -41.63 15.95
N LEU A 152 18.43 -42.07 15.30
CA LEU A 152 18.39 -43.26 14.46
C LEU A 152 18.23 -44.52 15.33
N ALA A 153 17.07 -45.18 15.26
CA ALA A 153 16.68 -46.26 16.16
C ALA A 153 17.71 -47.41 16.25
N SER A 154 18.31 -47.80 15.12
CA SER A 154 19.39 -48.81 15.12
C SER A 154 20.62 -48.36 15.91
N GLU A 155 21.11 -47.14 15.70
CA GLU A 155 22.25 -46.62 16.47
C GLU A 155 21.94 -46.50 17.96
N VAL A 156 20.71 -46.13 18.34
CA VAL A 156 20.27 -46.14 19.74
C VAL A 156 20.33 -47.56 20.32
N LEU A 157 19.67 -48.51 19.67
CA LEU A 157 19.54 -49.90 20.15
C LEU A 157 20.90 -50.60 20.22
N GLU A 158 21.76 -50.42 19.22
CA GLU A 158 23.13 -50.93 19.21
C GLU A 158 24.00 -50.30 20.32
N THR A 159 23.89 -48.99 20.54
CA THR A 159 24.66 -48.31 21.58
C THR A 159 24.22 -48.75 22.98
N ILE A 160 22.90 -48.92 23.23
CA ILE A 160 22.40 -49.49 24.49
C ILE A 160 22.87 -50.94 24.65
N LYS A 161 22.80 -51.75 23.60
CA LYS A 161 23.23 -53.17 23.62
C LYS A 161 24.73 -53.34 23.86
N ALA A 162 25.56 -52.41 23.36
CA ALA A 162 26.98 -52.37 23.65
C ALA A 162 27.26 -51.89 25.09
N TYR A 163 26.63 -50.80 25.52
CA TYR A 163 26.76 -50.23 26.86
C TYR A 163 26.38 -51.22 27.97
N LEU A 164 25.26 -51.93 27.80
CA LEU A 164 24.77 -52.96 28.74
C LEU A 164 25.68 -54.21 28.86
N ARG A 165 26.72 -54.34 28.05
CA ARG A 165 27.69 -55.45 28.12
C ARG A 165 28.97 -55.09 28.87
N LEU A 166 29.14 -53.83 29.30
CA LEU A 166 30.34 -53.35 29.98
C LEU A 166 30.20 -53.55 31.50
N PRO A 167 31.02 -54.39 32.15
CA PRO A 167 30.87 -54.72 33.57
C PRO A 167 31.42 -53.65 34.52
N ARG A 168 32.31 -52.76 34.07
CA ARG A 168 33.00 -51.77 34.93
C ARG A 168 32.70 -50.33 34.55
N LYS A 169 32.53 -49.47 35.56
CA LYS A 169 32.25 -48.02 35.38
C LYS A 169 33.27 -47.31 34.48
N ALA A 170 34.56 -47.58 34.65
CA ALA A 170 35.63 -46.99 33.82
C ALA A 170 35.53 -47.41 32.33
N GLU A 171 35.08 -48.63 32.04
CA GLU A 171 34.86 -49.12 30.68
C GLU A 171 33.65 -48.42 30.04
N CYS A 172 32.58 -48.20 30.81
CA CYS A 172 31.42 -47.38 30.41
C CYS A 172 31.82 -45.93 30.11
N GLU A 173 32.62 -45.30 30.96
CA GLU A 173 33.13 -43.93 30.79
C GLU A 173 34.05 -43.82 29.54
N ALA A 174 34.93 -44.79 29.32
CA ALA A 174 35.75 -44.86 28.11
C ALA A 174 34.91 -45.04 26.83
N PHE A 175 33.86 -45.87 26.88
CA PHE A 175 32.92 -46.06 25.77
C PHE A 175 32.12 -44.80 25.46
N ILE A 176 31.59 -44.12 26.49
CA ILE A 176 30.92 -42.81 26.39
C ILE A 176 31.86 -41.80 25.73
N ASN A 177 33.09 -41.64 26.23
CA ASN A 177 34.07 -40.70 25.68
C ASN A 177 34.45 -41.03 24.21
N LYS A 178 34.55 -42.32 23.85
CA LYS A 178 34.80 -42.75 22.47
C LYS A 178 33.62 -42.42 21.54
N ARG A 179 32.39 -42.67 21.99
CA ARG A 179 31.15 -42.34 21.25
C ARG A 179 30.96 -40.82 21.11
N ALA A 180 31.23 -40.03 22.15
CA ALA A 180 31.16 -38.56 22.11
C ALA A 180 32.10 -37.98 21.03
N LYS A 181 33.36 -38.43 21.00
CA LYS A 181 34.34 -38.03 19.97
C LYS A 181 33.92 -38.44 18.54
N LEU A 182 33.19 -39.54 18.37
CA LEU A 182 32.63 -39.94 17.07
C LEU A 182 31.42 -39.07 16.67
N ALA A 183 30.54 -38.76 17.62
CA ALA A 183 29.39 -37.88 17.39
C ALA A 183 29.84 -36.45 17.02
N ASP A 184 30.84 -35.89 17.71
CA ASP A 184 31.46 -34.60 17.37
C ASP A 184 32.03 -34.57 15.95
N LYS A 185 32.82 -35.59 15.56
CA LYS A 185 33.35 -35.72 14.20
C LYS A 185 32.23 -35.78 13.14
N ARG A 186 31.15 -36.52 13.40
CA ARG A 186 30.02 -36.62 12.48
C ARG A 186 29.20 -35.30 12.41
N LYS A 187 29.02 -34.58 13.53
CA LYS A 187 28.40 -33.24 13.54
C LYS A 187 29.20 -32.24 12.70
N LYS A 188 30.53 -32.24 12.84
CA LYS A 188 31.43 -31.38 12.04
C LYS A 188 31.40 -31.71 10.55
N LEU A 189 31.28 -33.00 10.21
CA LEU A 189 31.08 -33.42 8.82
C LEU A 189 29.72 -32.96 8.28
N ALA A 190 28.62 -33.17 9.02
CA ALA A 190 27.28 -32.73 8.63
C ALA A 190 27.23 -31.22 8.37
N ALA A 191 27.71 -30.40 9.31
CA ALA A 191 27.76 -28.94 9.16
C ALA A 191 28.64 -28.46 7.99
N ASN A 192 29.64 -29.25 7.57
CA ASN A 192 30.41 -28.96 6.36
C ASN A 192 29.65 -29.36 5.08
N CYS A 193 28.90 -30.46 5.09
CA CYS A 193 28.03 -30.85 3.97
C CYS A 193 26.86 -29.87 3.80
N GLU A 194 26.23 -29.44 4.91
CA GLU A 194 25.17 -28.41 4.93
C GLU A 194 25.67 -27.08 4.34
N ARG A 195 26.88 -26.64 4.74
CA ARG A 195 27.51 -25.44 4.17
C ARG A 195 27.80 -25.61 2.67
N TRP A 196 28.36 -26.75 2.27
CA TRP A 196 28.65 -27.02 0.86
C TRP A 196 27.39 -27.00 -0.01
N VAL A 197 26.27 -27.59 0.45
CA VAL A 197 24.98 -27.52 -0.28
C VAL A 197 24.53 -26.07 -0.43
N ALA A 198 24.58 -25.27 0.64
CA ALA A 198 24.21 -23.85 0.58
C ALA A 198 25.17 -23.03 -0.32
N GLU A 199 26.46 -23.38 -0.37
CA GLU A 199 27.46 -22.78 -1.26
C GLU A 199 27.17 -23.11 -2.74
N GLU A 200 26.79 -24.36 -3.07
CA GLU A 200 26.38 -24.75 -4.43
C GLU A 200 25.03 -24.14 -4.84
N GLU A 201 24.04 -24.08 -3.95
CA GLU A 201 22.75 -23.42 -4.22
C GLU A 201 22.96 -21.92 -4.48
N HIS A 202 23.81 -21.25 -3.69
CA HIS A 202 24.19 -19.86 -3.91
C HIS A 202 25.00 -19.68 -5.22
N ARG A 203 25.91 -20.62 -5.54
CA ARG A 203 26.67 -20.61 -6.81
C ARG A 203 25.71 -20.67 -8.00
N GLY A 204 24.79 -21.63 -8.03
CA GLY A 204 23.79 -21.79 -9.08
C GLY A 204 22.85 -20.57 -9.20
N TYR A 205 22.48 -19.96 -8.07
CA TYR A 205 21.71 -18.71 -8.08
C TYR A 205 22.48 -17.54 -8.69
N GLU A 206 23.75 -17.31 -8.31
CA GLU A 206 24.55 -16.24 -8.90
C GLU A 206 24.93 -16.52 -10.36
N GLU A 207 25.17 -17.77 -10.78
CA GLU A 207 25.33 -18.13 -12.20
C GLU A 207 24.08 -17.78 -13.01
N ALA A 208 22.89 -18.14 -12.51
CA ALA A 208 21.60 -17.82 -13.13
C ALA A 208 21.34 -16.30 -13.21
N ARG A 209 21.69 -15.57 -12.14
CA ARG A 209 21.63 -14.09 -12.05
C ARG A 209 22.61 -13.40 -12.99
N ASN A 210 23.82 -13.93 -13.14
CA ASN A 210 24.81 -13.42 -14.10
C ASN A 210 24.35 -13.64 -15.54
N ALA A 211 23.77 -14.81 -15.85
CA ALA A 211 23.15 -15.05 -17.17
C ALA A 211 21.95 -14.12 -17.47
N GLN A 212 21.19 -13.69 -16.44
CA GLN A 212 20.17 -12.64 -16.58
C GLN A 212 20.79 -11.26 -16.84
N ARG A 213 21.89 -10.90 -16.16
CA ARG A 213 22.60 -9.63 -16.39
C ARG A 213 23.20 -9.56 -17.80
N GLU A 214 23.82 -10.63 -18.27
CA GLU A 214 24.28 -10.76 -19.66
C GLU A 214 23.10 -10.59 -20.64
N ARG A 215 21.98 -11.27 -20.41
CA ARG A 215 20.76 -11.15 -21.23
C ARG A 215 20.23 -9.71 -21.30
N ILE A 216 20.23 -8.97 -20.19
CA ILE A 216 19.84 -7.55 -20.18
C ILE A 216 20.85 -6.72 -20.99
N ASN A 217 22.16 -6.97 -20.85
CA ASN A 217 23.19 -6.29 -21.62
C ASN A 217 23.08 -6.56 -23.13
N ASP A 218 22.80 -7.81 -23.53
CA ASP A 218 22.55 -8.19 -24.93
C ASP A 218 21.33 -7.46 -25.51
N VAL A 219 20.24 -7.34 -24.73
CA VAL A 219 19.05 -6.57 -25.12
C VAL A 219 19.40 -5.09 -25.26
N CYS A 220 20.14 -4.51 -24.31
CA CYS A 220 20.63 -3.12 -24.41
C CYS A 220 21.46 -2.91 -25.68
N ALA A 221 22.42 -3.79 -25.96
CA ALA A 221 23.30 -3.68 -27.12
C ALA A 221 22.53 -3.80 -28.44
N ARG A 222 21.53 -4.70 -28.51
CA ARG A 222 20.65 -4.84 -29.68
C ARG A 222 19.68 -3.66 -29.85
N LEU A 223 19.30 -2.97 -28.77
CA LEU A 223 18.51 -1.73 -28.82
C LEU A 223 19.36 -0.53 -29.25
N CYS A 224 20.59 -0.38 -28.74
CA CYS A 224 21.56 0.60 -29.24
C CYS A 224 21.78 0.42 -30.75
N ALA A 225 22.05 -0.82 -31.21
CA ALA A 225 22.20 -1.13 -32.65
C ALA A 225 20.94 -0.90 -33.51
N LEU A 226 19.82 -0.47 -32.91
CA LEU A 226 18.57 -0.07 -33.58
C LEU A 226 18.24 1.43 -33.41
N GLY A 227 19.17 2.25 -32.86
CA GLY A 227 19.01 3.70 -32.71
C GLY A 227 18.26 4.14 -31.44
N TRP A 228 18.33 3.36 -30.37
CA TRP A 228 17.65 3.62 -29.08
C TRP A 228 18.62 3.88 -27.92
N GLU A 229 19.84 4.33 -28.19
CA GLU A 229 20.86 4.63 -27.19
C GLU A 229 20.39 5.53 -26.03
N PRO A 230 19.68 6.66 -26.25
CA PRO A 230 19.24 7.51 -25.15
C PRO A 230 18.05 6.92 -24.36
N GLU A 231 17.17 6.14 -24.99
CA GLU A 231 16.15 5.35 -24.28
C GLU A 231 16.78 4.23 -23.44
N VAL A 232 17.84 3.56 -23.93
CA VAL A 232 18.60 2.56 -23.15
C VAL A 232 19.32 3.18 -21.95
N GLU A 233 19.88 4.38 -22.11
CA GLU A 233 20.51 5.10 -20.99
C GLU A 233 19.48 5.59 -19.95
N TYR A 234 18.29 6.00 -20.39
CA TYR A 234 17.17 6.29 -19.50
C TYR A 234 16.74 5.04 -18.69
N LEU A 235 16.62 3.88 -19.36
CA LEU A 235 16.27 2.61 -18.72
C LEU A 235 17.28 2.22 -17.63
N ARG A 236 18.60 2.37 -17.88
CA ARG A 236 19.64 2.11 -16.88
C ARG A 236 19.47 2.97 -15.62
N LYS A 237 19.21 4.28 -15.80
CA LYS A 237 19.02 5.23 -14.69
C LYS A 237 17.76 4.95 -13.87
N HIS A 238 16.77 4.29 -14.47
CA HIS A 238 15.50 3.92 -13.85
C HIS A 238 15.37 2.41 -13.62
N ASN A 239 16.48 1.71 -13.33
CA ASN A 239 16.53 0.28 -12.96
C ASN A 239 15.82 -0.71 -13.92
N PHE A 240 15.55 -0.31 -15.16
CA PHE A 240 14.67 -0.99 -16.13
C PHE A 240 13.20 -1.13 -15.68
N ASP A 241 12.70 -0.25 -14.80
CA ASP A 241 11.30 -0.23 -14.34
C ASP A 241 10.25 -0.23 -15.49
N PRO A 242 10.44 0.50 -16.62
CA PRO A 242 9.51 0.42 -17.77
C PRO A 242 9.43 -0.95 -18.49
N PHE A 243 10.32 -1.89 -18.13
CA PHE A 243 10.36 -3.28 -18.60
C PHE A 243 10.03 -4.29 -17.49
N ALA A 244 9.64 -3.86 -16.28
CA ALA A 244 9.40 -4.75 -15.14
C ALA A 244 8.31 -5.82 -15.39
N ASP A 245 7.36 -5.55 -16.29
CA ASP A 245 6.30 -6.47 -16.71
C ASP A 245 6.72 -7.43 -17.84
N ILE A 246 7.76 -7.11 -18.62
CA ILE A 246 8.25 -7.92 -19.75
C ILE A 246 9.02 -9.13 -19.21
N ARG A 247 8.28 -10.15 -18.79
CA ARG A 247 8.79 -11.40 -18.17
C ARG A 247 9.89 -12.07 -18.99
N ALA A 248 9.88 -11.91 -20.31
CA ALA A 248 10.88 -12.48 -21.21
C ALA A 248 12.29 -11.89 -21.02
N ILE A 249 12.42 -10.65 -20.54
CA ILE A 249 13.72 -10.05 -20.20
C ILE A 249 14.26 -10.69 -18.92
N TRP A 250 13.41 -10.88 -17.91
CA TRP A 250 13.81 -11.35 -16.58
C TRP A 250 14.09 -12.86 -16.48
N VAL A 251 14.11 -13.60 -17.60
CA VAL A 251 14.44 -15.03 -17.62
C VAL A 251 15.91 -15.25 -17.27
N MET A 252 16.16 -16.06 -16.23
CA MET A 252 17.48 -16.46 -15.72
C MET A 252 18.21 -17.47 -16.65
N LYS A 253 18.30 -17.17 -17.96
CA LYS A 253 18.99 -17.96 -18.99
C LYS A 253 19.53 -17.05 -20.08
N LYS A 254 20.72 -17.36 -20.62
CA LYS A 254 21.32 -16.63 -21.75
C LYS A 254 20.35 -16.55 -22.94
N LEU A 255 20.46 -15.50 -23.74
CA LEU A 255 19.57 -15.28 -24.89
C LEU A 255 19.96 -16.21 -26.05
N THR A 256 19.04 -17.04 -26.51
CA THR A 256 19.14 -17.72 -27.81
C THR A 256 18.47 -16.85 -28.88
N ASP A 257 19.07 -16.75 -30.08
CA ASP A 257 18.68 -15.75 -31.08
C ASP A 257 17.27 -15.90 -31.68
N GLN A 258 16.58 -17.01 -31.41
CA GLN A 258 15.20 -17.27 -31.87
C GLN A 258 14.13 -16.78 -30.88
N GLY A 259 14.44 -15.81 -30.02
CA GLY A 259 13.54 -15.30 -28.98
C GLY A 259 12.41 -14.41 -29.49
N ASN A 260 11.16 -14.85 -29.31
CA ASN A 260 9.92 -14.13 -29.65
C ASN A 260 9.74 -12.75 -28.96
N MET A 261 10.61 -12.45 -27.98
CA MET A 261 10.68 -11.21 -27.19
C MET A 261 10.96 -9.94 -28.01
N ARG A 262 11.60 -10.05 -29.20
CA ARG A 262 12.02 -8.87 -29.97
C ARG A 262 10.84 -7.94 -30.32
N ALA A 263 9.68 -8.48 -30.67
CA ALA A 263 8.51 -7.69 -31.02
C ALA A 263 7.92 -6.96 -29.79
N GLU A 264 7.81 -7.65 -28.65
CA GLU A 264 7.29 -7.12 -27.38
C GLU A 264 8.14 -5.96 -26.86
N VAL A 265 9.47 -6.11 -26.89
CA VAL A 265 10.40 -5.06 -26.45
C VAL A 265 10.37 -3.86 -27.39
N ILE A 266 10.43 -4.07 -28.72
CA ILE A 266 10.37 -2.95 -29.69
C ILE A 266 9.04 -2.20 -29.58
N ALA A 267 7.91 -2.89 -29.41
CA ALA A 267 6.60 -2.26 -29.24
C ALA A 267 6.51 -1.37 -27.98
N ARG A 268 7.30 -1.65 -26.94
CA ARG A 268 7.39 -0.82 -25.72
C ARG A 268 8.34 0.37 -25.88
N MET A 269 9.23 0.39 -26.88
CA MET A 269 10.27 1.42 -26.97
C MET A 269 9.74 2.84 -27.20
N ASP A 270 8.62 3.01 -27.92
CA ASP A 270 8.00 4.33 -28.07
C ASP A 270 7.34 4.84 -26.78
N ASP A 271 6.81 3.95 -25.92
CA ASP A 271 6.38 4.32 -24.57
C ASP A 271 7.58 4.73 -23.69
N VAL A 272 8.73 4.05 -23.82
CA VAL A 272 9.96 4.41 -23.11
C VAL A 272 10.49 5.76 -23.59
N ARG A 273 10.42 6.04 -24.90
CA ARG A 273 10.74 7.36 -25.47
C ARG A 273 9.83 8.46 -24.94
N ALA A 274 8.52 8.21 -24.86
CA ALA A 274 7.56 9.15 -24.28
C ALA A 274 7.87 9.44 -22.79
N GLN A 275 8.16 8.39 -22.01
CA GLN A 275 8.57 8.51 -20.61
C GLN A 275 9.90 9.27 -20.44
N ARG A 276 10.89 9.02 -21.32
CA ARG A 276 12.16 9.76 -21.31
C ARG A 276 11.94 11.24 -21.60
N LEU A 277 11.20 11.58 -22.65
CA LEU A 277 10.93 12.96 -23.04
C LEU A 277 10.12 13.71 -21.97
N GLU A 278 9.17 13.03 -21.30
CA GLU A 278 8.44 13.62 -20.17
C GLU A 278 9.33 13.79 -18.93
N TYR A 279 10.27 12.88 -18.68
CA TYR A 279 11.28 13.02 -17.62
C TYR A 279 12.25 14.19 -17.91
N GLU A 280 12.83 14.24 -19.11
CA GLU A 280 13.74 15.30 -19.57
C GLU A 280 13.07 16.68 -19.45
N TYR A 281 11.82 16.80 -19.90
CA TYR A 281 11.00 18.00 -19.73
C TYR A 281 10.78 18.34 -18.25
N ASN A 282 10.43 17.37 -17.39
CA ASN A 282 10.19 17.62 -15.97
C ASN A 282 11.44 18.02 -15.17
N VAL A 283 12.63 17.55 -15.58
CA VAL A 283 13.92 17.98 -15.00
C VAL A 283 14.20 19.43 -15.41
N MET A 284 14.21 19.73 -16.72
CA MET A 284 14.41 21.09 -17.24
C MET A 284 13.43 22.11 -16.61
N MET A 285 12.15 21.74 -16.49
CA MET A 285 11.14 22.60 -15.85
C MET A 285 11.41 22.82 -14.36
N ALA A 286 11.95 21.84 -13.64
CA ALA A 286 12.32 21.98 -12.23
C ALA A 286 13.53 22.91 -12.04
N GLU A 287 14.57 22.77 -12.87
CA GLU A 287 15.75 23.65 -12.86
C GLU A 287 15.36 25.11 -13.15
N ARG A 288 14.55 25.34 -14.19
CA ARG A 288 14.03 26.68 -14.52
C ARG A 288 13.14 27.26 -13.41
N TRP A 289 12.38 26.42 -12.72
CA TRP A 289 11.54 26.85 -11.59
C TRP A 289 12.38 27.26 -10.36
N GLU A 290 13.45 26.53 -10.06
CA GLU A 290 14.39 26.91 -9.00
C GLU A 290 15.07 28.25 -9.33
N ALA A 291 15.50 28.45 -10.58
CA ALA A 291 16.02 29.74 -11.05
C ALA A 291 14.98 30.87 -10.94
N LEU A 292 13.71 30.59 -11.26
CA LEU A 292 12.60 31.52 -11.10
C LEU A 292 12.35 31.87 -9.63
N GLU A 293 12.33 30.91 -8.71
CA GLU A 293 12.15 31.17 -7.26
C GLU A 293 13.29 32.04 -6.71
N HIS A 294 14.53 31.82 -7.14
CA HIS A 294 15.68 32.65 -6.74
C HIS A 294 15.60 34.09 -7.30
N ALA A 295 15.01 34.29 -8.47
CA ALA A 295 14.79 35.61 -9.06
C ALA A 295 13.56 36.32 -8.48
N SER A 296 12.40 35.67 -8.43
CA SER A 296 11.15 36.23 -7.89
C SER A 296 11.30 36.63 -6.43
N SER A 297 12.05 35.85 -5.63
CA SER A 297 12.37 36.14 -4.24
C SER A 297 13.21 37.42 -4.07
N LYS A 298 13.84 37.95 -5.13
CA LYS A 298 14.50 39.27 -5.14
C LYS A 298 13.55 40.34 -5.68
N LEU A 299 12.93 40.10 -6.83
CA LEU A 299 12.00 41.02 -7.50
C LEU A 299 10.80 41.39 -6.61
N LEU A 300 10.11 40.40 -6.04
CA LEU A 300 8.98 40.63 -5.12
C LEU A 300 9.40 41.39 -3.86
N LYS A 301 10.62 41.17 -3.34
CA LYS A 301 11.14 41.96 -2.20
C LYS A 301 11.45 43.42 -2.58
N MET A 302 11.68 43.73 -3.85
CA MET A 302 11.82 45.11 -4.33
C MET A 302 10.44 45.74 -4.55
N VAL A 303 9.53 45.01 -5.20
CA VAL A 303 8.13 45.42 -5.40
C VAL A 303 7.45 45.72 -4.05
N PHE A 304 7.46 44.80 -3.08
CA PHE A 304 6.81 44.98 -1.77
C PHE A 304 7.42 46.09 -0.89
N ARG A 305 8.62 46.59 -1.21
CA ARG A 305 9.19 47.77 -0.54
C ARG A 305 8.62 49.09 -1.07
N LYS A 306 8.16 49.11 -2.32
CA LYS A 306 7.42 50.24 -2.92
C LYS A 306 5.91 50.10 -2.67
N HIS A 307 5.41 48.87 -2.78
CA HIS A 307 4.00 48.49 -2.86
C HIS A 307 3.65 47.36 -1.87
N PRO A 308 3.64 47.61 -0.55
CA PRO A 308 3.33 46.59 0.47
C PRO A 308 1.90 46.01 0.34
N GLU A 309 0.97 46.74 -0.28
CA GLU A 309 -0.38 46.28 -0.58
C GLU A 309 -0.42 45.00 -1.43
N LEU A 310 0.61 44.74 -2.24
CA LEU A 310 0.67 43.56 -3.11
C LEU A 310 0.99 42.27 -2.36
N ASP A 311 1.70 42.33 -1.23
CA ASP A 311 1.84 41.20 -0.31
C ASP A 311 0.51 40.94 0.43
N ILE A 312 -0.30 41.97 0.66
CA ILE A 312 -1.67 41.82 1.18
C ILE A 312 -2.59 41.18 0.13
N CYS A 313 -2.42 41.51 -1.16
CA CYS A 313 -3.04 40.77 -2.28
C CYS A 313 -2.53 39.32 -2.40
N GLY A 314 -1.36 39.01 -1.83
CA GLY A 314 -0.71 37.69 -1.90
C GLY A 314 -0.07 37.39 -3.26
N LEU A 315 0.44 38.40 -3.95
CA LEU A 315 1.26 38.24 -5.16
C LEU A 315 2.43 37.28 -4.84
N ASN A 316 2.70 36.29 -5.69
CA ASN A 316 3.75 35.29 -5.44
C ASN A 316 4.44 34.78 -6.72
N THR A 317 5.44 33.91 -6.57
CA THR A 317 6.21 33.33 -7.69
C THR A 317 5.32 32.73 -8.77
N SER A 318 4.23 32.05 -8.42
CA SER A 318 3.32 31.42 -9.39
C SER A 318 2.45 32.44 -10.13
N ASP A 319 2.11 33.57 -9.49
CA ASP A 319 1.41 34.68 -10.16
C ASP A 319 2.31 35.32 -11.22
N LEU A 320 3.61 35.47 -10.90
CA LEU A 320 4.64 35.91 -11.84
C LEU A 320 4.87 34.87 -12.94
N ALA A 321 4.97 33.58 -12.62
CA ALA A 321 5.18 32.49 -13.58
C ALA A 321 4.11 32.46 -14.70
N LEU A 322 2.87 32.84 -14.37
CA LEU A 322 1.77 32.91 -15.33
C LEU A 322 1.73 34.21 -16.16
N GLN A 323 2.64 35.16 -15.92
CA GLN A 323 2.81 36.36 -16.75
C GLN A 323 3.53 36.03 -18.05
N ASP A 324 3.18 36.71 -19.14
CA ASP A 324 3.62 36.35 -20.49
C ASP A 324 5.15 36.32 -20.66
N GLU A 325 5.87 37.23 -20.00
CA GLU A 325 7.33 37.37 -20.05
C GLU A 325 8.04 36.22 -19.31
N PHE A 326 7.59 35.94 -18.08
CA PHE A 326 8.09 34.83 -17.26
C PHE A 326 7.70 33.48 -17.86
N ARG A 327 6.50 33.38 -18.44
CA ARG A 327 5.98 32.20 -19.13
C ARG A 327 6.78 31.92 -20.41
N ALA A 328 7.18 32.94 -21.16
CA ALA A 328 8.05 32.80 -22.33
C ALA A 328 9.42 32.22 -21.94
N LEU A 329 10.03 32.70 -20.86
CA LEU A 329 11.28 32.14 -20.31
C LEU A 329 11.10 30.69 -19.82
N MET A 330 10.06 30.42 -19.03
CA MET A 330 9.79 29.06 -18.52
C MET A 330 9.50 28.06 -19.65
N CYS A 331 8.73 28.46 -20.66
CA CYS A 331 8.33 27.64 -21.80
C CYS A 331 9.29 27.71 -23.01
N ALA A 332 10.48 28.31 -22.85
CA ALA A 332 11.47 28.40 -23.92
C ALA A 332 11.89 27.00 -24.44
N PRO A 333 12.36 26.87 -25.70
CA PRO A 333 12.92 25.62 -26.22
C PRO A 333 14.00 25.02 -25.31
N ALA A 334 14.18 23.69 -25.35
CA ALA A 334 15.04 22.97 -24.39
C ALA A 334 16.54 23.23 -24.57
N ASP A 335 16.95 23.69 -25.76
CA ASP A 335 18.28 24.18 -26.10
C ASP A 335 18.59 25.58 -25.54
N VAL A 336 17.56 26.33 -25.12
CA VAL A 336 17.73 27.64 -24.46
C VAL A 336 17.99 27.43 -22.96
N HIS A 337 19.22 27.71 -22.53
CA HIS A 337 19.53 27.80 -21.11
C HIS A 337 18.87 29.04 -20.49
N VAL A 338 18.11 28.85 -19.42
CA VAL A 338 17.37 29.90 -18.71
C VAL A 338 17.72 29.82 -17.23
N ASP A 339 18.45 30.81 -16.75
CA ASP A 339 19.02 30.85 -15.41
C ASP A 339 18.37 31.95 -14.53
N THR A 340 18.93 32.19 -13.33
CA THR A 340 18.45 33.25 -12.44
C THR A 340 18.67 34.66 -13.05
N SER A 341 19.71 34.86 -13.87
CA SER A 341 19.97 36.15 -14.52
C SER A 341 18.93 36.49 -15.59
N ALA A 342 18.48 35.50 -16.38
CA ALA A 342 17.45 35.68 -17.39
C ALA A 342 16.12 36.20 -16.80
N PHE A 343 15.70 35.68 -15.63
CA PHE A 343 14.52 36.19 -14.92
C PHE A 343 14.77 37.55 -14.25
N LEU A 344 15.98 37.84 -13.78
CA LEU A 344 16.31 39.15 -13.20
C LEU A 344 16.41 40.27 -14.24
N ALA A 345 16.65 39.96 -15.51
CA ALA A 345 16.57 40.93 -16.61
C ALA A 345 15.16 41.52 -16.79
N LEU A 346 14.10 40.85 -16.29
CA LEU A 346 12.74 41.39 -16.27
C LEU A 346 12.51 42.47 -15.19
N ASN A 347 13.53 42.84 -14.41
CA ASN A 347 13.45 43.87 -13.36
C ASN A 347 12.87 45.19 -13.88
N ASP A 348 13.30 45.64 -15.05
CA ASP A 348 12.96 46.99 -15.52
C ASP A 348 11.51 47.09 -16.02
N HIS A 349 10.88 45.96 -16.30
CA HIS A 349 9.46 45.82 -16.64
C HIS A 349 8.59 45.32 -15.46
N ILE A 350 9.18 45.05 -14.28
CA ILE A 350 8.46 44.34 -13.22
C ILE A 350 7.24 45.11 -12.72
N GLU A 351 7.28 46.44 -12.74
CA GLU A 351 6.19 47.31 -12.27
C GLU A 351 5.02 47.30 -13.26
N GLU A 352 5.30 47.28 -14.58
CA GLU A 352 4.29 47.13 -15.63
C GLU A 352 3.61 45.75 -15.56
N ILE A 353 4.40 44.69 -15.41
CA ILE A 353 3.95 43.29 -15.28
C ILE A 353 3.04 43.12 -14.06
N VAL A 354 3.43 43.71 -12.93
CA VAL A 354 2.72 43.61 -11.65
C VAL A 354 1.45 44.45 -11.63
N GLU A 355 1.44 45.67 -12.16
CA GLU A 355 0.22 46.47 -12.27
C GLU A 355 -0.78 45.80 -13.24
N ARG A 356 -0.30 45.24 -14.36
CA ARG A 356 -1.13 44.44 -15.28
C ARG A 356 -1.72 43.20 -14.61
N TRP A 357 -1.00 42.53 -13.69
CA TRP A 357 -1.58 41.49 -12.83
C TRP A 357 -2.67 42.06 -11.91
N ARG A 358 -2.37 43.14 -11.16
CA ARG A 358 -3.29 43.78 -10.22
C ARG A 358 -4.60 44.22 -10.89
N VAL A 359 -4.54 44.89 -12.04
CA VAL A 359 -5.70 45.35 -12.80
C VAL A 359 -6.62 44.18 -13.18
N ARG A 360 -6.08 43.07 -13.72
CA ARG A 360 -6.86 41.87 -14.05
C ARG A 360 -7.46 41.21 -12.82
N VAL A 361 -6.68 41.06 -11.74
CA VAL A 361 -7.15 40.52 -10.46
C VAL A 361 -8.35 41.31 -9.94
N TYR A 362 -8.26 42.64 -9.91
CA TYR A 362 -9.35 43.52 -9.47
C TYR A 362 -10.56 43.47 -10.42
N GLN A 363 -10.36 43.44 -11.75
CA GLN A 363 -11.45 43.25 -12.71
C GLN A 363 -12.22 41.94 -12.46
N VAL A 364 -11.51 40.82 -12.28
CA VAL A 364 -12.13 39.51 -12.01
C VAL A 364 -12.88 39.50 -10.68
N ILE A 365 -12.46 40.29 -9.69
CA ILE A 365 -13.26 40.52 -8.48
C ILE A 365 -14.52 41.32 -8.80
N ARG A 366 -14.42 42.49 -9.48
CA ARG A 366 -15.59 43.31 -9.85
C ARG A 366 -16.65 42.46 -10.56
N GLU A 367 -16.24 41.73 -11.59
CA GLU A 367 -17.13 40.79 -12.30
C GLU A 367 -17.79 39.74 -11.39
N LYS A 368 -17.12 39.25 -10.35
CA LYS A 368 -17.69 38.31 -9.37
C LYS A 368 -18.61 38.99 -8.35
N VAL A 369 -18.39 40.28 -8.07
CA VAL A 369 -19.24 41.13 -7.20
C VAL A 369 -20.52 41.54 -7.93
N ASP A 370 -20.42 41.90 -9.22
CA ASP A 370 -21.56 42.14 -10.11
C ASP A 370 -22.43 40.88 -10.25
N LYS A 371 -21.80 39.71 -10.51
CA LYS A 371 -22.47 38.39 -10.55
C LYS A 371 -23.08 37.98 -9.20
N ALA A 372 -22.66 38.59 -8.09
CA ALA A 372 -23.26 38.42 -6.76
C ALA A 372 -24.38 39.45 -6.46
N GLY A 373 -24.70 40.34 -7.39
CA GLY A 373 -25.77 41.33 -7.24
C GLY A 373 -25.47 42.45 -6.23
N PHE A 374 -24.20 42.76 -6.00
CA PHE A 374 -23.79 43.86 -5.13
C PHE A 374 -23.50 45.11 -5.97
N VAL A 375 -24.30 46.16 -5.78
CA VAL A 375 -24.20 47.44 -6.50
C VAL A 375 -23.84 48.54 -5.50
N HIS A 376 -22.95 49.45 -5.87
CA HIS A 376 -22.60 50.61 -5.04
C HIS A 376 -23.79 51.58 -4.95
N PRO A 377 -24.31 51.92 -3.74
CA PRO A 377 -25.50 52.76 -3.58
C PRO A 377 -25.39 54.13 -4.26
N ALA A 378 -24.27 54.84 -4.05
CA ALA A 378 -23.96 56.11 -4.72
C ALA A 378 -23.22 55.99 -6.08
N GLY A 379 -23.14 54.79 -6.69
CA GLY A 379 -22.54 54.60 -8.02
C GLY A 379 -21.01 54.66 -8.15
N GLY A 380 -20.25 54.60 -7.04
CA GLY A 380 -18.78 54.46 -7.06
C GLY A 380 -18.32 53.02 -7.33
N ASP A 381 -17.01 52.75 -7.19
CA ASP A 381 -16.47 51.38 -7.32
C ASP A 381 -16.96 50.50 -6.14
N PRO A 382 -17.72 49.41 -6.38
CA PRO A 382 -18.21 48.55 -5.31
C PRO A 382 -17.12 47.90 -4.45
N LEU A 383 -15.84 47.94 -4.86
CA LEU A 383 -14.71 47.42 -4.09
C LEU A 383 -14.09 48.42 -3.10
N GLU A 384 -14.37 49.72 -3.24
CA GLU A 384 -13.83 50.77 -2.36
C GLU A 384 -14.73 51.01 -1.13
N LEU A 385 -16.04 50.84 -1.30
CA LEU A 385 -17.08 51.06 -0.31
C LEU A 385 -16.93 50.17 0.93
N ALA A 386 -16.92 50.77 2.13
CA ALA A 386 -16.68 50.05 3.39
C ALA A 386 -17.76 49.02 3.79
N THR A 387 -18.91 48.99 3.11
CA THR A 387 -19.93 47.93 3.32
C THR A 387 -19.69 46.68 2.47
N ALA A 388 -18.70 46.70 1.57
CA ALA A 388 -18.34 45.61 0.67
C ALA A 388 -17.44 44.55 1.36
N VAL A 389 -18.00 43.87 2.37
CA VAL A 389 -17.33 42.74 3.04
C VAL A 389 -17.79 41.41 2.41
N PHE A 390 -16.86 40.46 2.27
CA PHE A 390 -17.12 39.17 1.61
C PHE A 390 -16.71 38.00 2.50
N SER A 391 -17.47 36.91 2.45
CA SER A 391 -17.11 35.66 3.13
C SER A 391 -16.25 34.78 2.23
N GLY A 392 -15.11 34.31 2.74
CA GLY A 392 -14.28 33.32 2.05
C GLY A 392 -14.95 31.94 1.98
N PRO A 393 -14.49 31.04 1.07
CA PRO A 393 -15.04 29.69 0.88
C PRO A 393 -14.62 28.69 1.99
N GLY A 394 -14.95 29.00 3.26
CA GLY A 394 -14.66 28.17 4.44
C GLY A 394 -15.88 27.38 4.94
N LYS A 395 -15.77 26.05 5.09
CA LYS A 395 -16.86 25.19 5.62
C LYS A 395 -17.05 25.22 7.14
N TYR A 396 -16.06 25.74 7.89
CA TYR A 396 -15.99 25.58 9.35
C TYR A 396 -15.89 26.90 10.13
N VAL A 397 -15.48 27.99 9.49
CA VAL A 397 -15.52 29.35 10.04
C VAL A 397 -15.89 30.30 8.90
N GLN A 398 -16.88 31.16 9.11
CA GLN A 398 -17.15 32.30 8.23
C GLN A 398 -16.19 33.43 8.61
N HIS A 399 -15.05 33.48 7.92
CA HIS A 399 -14.18 34.65 7.94
C HIS A 399 -14.73 35.67 6.93
N PHE A 400 -15.09 36.85 7.44
CA PHE A 400 -15.52 37.99 6.63
C PHE A 400 -14.32 38.91 6.44
N GLU A 401 -13.87 39.08 5.20
CA GLU A 401 -12.68 39.85 4.87
C GLU A 401 -13.00 40.97 3.88
N PHE A 402 -12.25 42.07 4.03
CA PHE A 402 -12.19 43.17 3.09
C PHE A 402 -11.16 42.87 1.99
N LEU A 403 -11.24 43.59 0.89
CA LEU A 403 -10.16 43.64 -0.08
C LEU A 403 -8.98 44.44 0.53
N PRO A 404 -7.71 44.02 0.41
CA PRO A 404 -7.19 42.95 -0.45
C PRO A 404 -7.15 41.54 0.17
N PHE A 405 -7.31 41.40 1.49
CA PHE A 405 -7.07 40.14 2.22
C PHE A 405 -7.79 38.92 1.63
N LEU A 406 -9.04 39.12 1.20
CA LEU A 406 -9.89 38.17 0.49
C LEU A 406 -9.20 37.40 -0.66
N LEU A 407 -8.23 38.03 -1.33
CA LEU A 407 -7.45 37.43 -2.42
C LEU A 407 -6.62 36.22 -2.01
N LYS A 408 -6.33 36.04 -0.72
CA LYS A 408 -5.63 34.86 -0.19
C LYS A 408 -6.55 33.62 -0.16
N HIS A 409 -7.87 33.80 -0.13
CA HIS A 409 -8.85 32.69 -0.06
C HIS A 409 -9.47 32.30 -1.41
N LEU A 410 -9.34 33.13 -2.46
CA LEU A 410 -9.85 32.86 -3.81
C LEU A 410 -9.00 31.86 -4.63
N ARG A 411 -8.40 30.86 -3.96
CA ARG A 411 -7.29 30.04 -4.49
C ARG A 411 -7.48 28.50 -4.60
N PRO A 412 -8.70 27.91 -4.70
CA PRO A 412 -8.90 26.52 -5.16
C PRO A 412 -9.25 26.46 -6.67
N SER A 413 -9.05 25.38 -7.43
CA SER A 413 -8.31 24.12 -7.20
C SER A 413 -7.73 23.63 -8.55
N VAL A 414 -6.70 22.78 -8.49
CA VAL A 414 -5.74 22.45 -9.58
C VAL A 414 -6.32 21.65 -10.77
N ASN A 415 -7.59 21.25 -10.73
CA ASN A 415 -8.21 20.41 -11.77
C ASN A 415 -9.31 21.15 -12.57
N VAL A 416 -8.94 22.24 -13.26
CA VAL A 416 -9.81 22.86 -14.28
C VAL A 416 -9.48 22.23 -15.64
N PRO A 417 -10.42 21.57 -16.35
CA PRO A 417 -10.13 20.83 -17.60
C PRO A 417 -9.59 21.66 -18.78
N THR A 418 -9.54 23.00 -18.66
CA THR A 418 -9.10 23.94 -19.70
C THR A 418 -7.70 24.51 -19.43
N MET A 419 -6.96 24.00 -18.45
CA MET A 419 -5.57 24.39 -18.19
C MET A 419 -4.58 23.61 -19.07
N SER A 420 -3.61 24.32 -19.62
CA SER A 420 -2.47 23.77 -20.36
C SER A 420 -1.52 22.97 -19.45
N LYS A 421 -0.66 22.14 -20.05
CA LYS A 421 0.37 21.37 -19.31
C LYS A 421 1.23 22.27 -18.41
N TYR A 422 1.58 23.47 -18.87
CA TYR A 422 2.38 24.44 -18.10
C TYR A 422 1.62 25.00 -16.89
N GLU A 423 0.38 25.45 -17.07
CA GLU A 423 -0.45 25.96 -15.97
C GLU A 423 -0.68 24.89 -14.89
N LEU A 424 -1.01 23.66 -15.31
CA LEU A 424 -1.15 22.50 -14.42
C LEU A 424 0.15 22.12 -13.69
N TRP A 425 1.31 22.52 -14.20
CA TRP A 425 2.62 22.29 -13.59
C TRP A 425 2.93 23.39 -12.56
N ALA A 426 2.78 24.66 -12.93
CA ALA A 426 2.96 25.81 -12.04
C ALA A 426 2.03 25.74 -10.80
N HIS A 427 0.74 25.42 -11.01
CA HIS A 427 -0.23 25.18 -9.93
C HIS A 427 0.10 23.99 -9.00
N LYS A 428 1.07 23.14 -9.31
CA LYS A 428 1.48 22.00 -8.47
C LYS A 428 2.79 22.20 -7.73
N ARG A 429 3.61 23.17 -8.14
CA ARG A 429 4.98 23.35 -7.64
C ARG A 429 5.10 24.47 -6.61
N GLY A 430 4.49 25.62 -6.89
CA GLY A 430 4.58 26.80 -6.03
C GLY A 430 3.43 26.99 -5.04
N PRO A 431 3.44 28.10 -4.29
CA PRO A 431 2.21 28.67 -3.70
C PRO A 431 1.13 28.82 -4.79
N GLN A 432 -0.15 28.65 -4.42
CA GLN A 432 -1.23 28.75 -5.42
C GLN A 432 -1.33 30.19 -5.97
N PRO A 433 -1.27 30.39 -7.31
CA PRO A 433 -1.54 31.69 -7.91
C PRO A 433 -3.03 32.04 -7.80
N PHE A 434 -3.37 33.28 -8.12
CA PHE A 434 -4.76 33.71 -8.26
C PHE A 434 -5.46 32.91 -9.38
N ASN A 435 -6.59 32.27 -9.05
CA ASN A 435 -7.33 31.45 -10.00
C ASN A 435 -8.63 32.15 -10.42
N GLU A 436 -8.59 32.87 -11.54
CA GLU A 436 -9.75 33.53 -12.14
C GLU A 436 -10.91 32.55 -12.37
N ARG A 437 -10.55 31.35 -12.87
CA ARG A 437 -11.45 30.22 -13.16
C ARG A 437 -11.93 29.48 -11.90
N SER A 438 -11.59 29.95 -10.70
CA SER A 438 -12.07 29.37 -9.45
C SER A 438 -13.59 29.51 -9.36
N SER A 439 -14.27 28.36 -9.25
CA SER A 439 -15.72 28.27 -9.06
C SER A 439 -16.17 28.56 -7.63
N SER A 440 -15.27 28.97 -6.73
CA SER A 440 -15.64 29.50 -5.42
C SER A 440 -16.48 30.78 -5.59
N PRO A 441 -17.75 30.80 -5.15
CA PRO A 441 -18.57 31.99 -5.20
C PRO A 441 -18.06 33.03 -4.18
N LEU A 442 -18.05 34.31 -4.57
CA LEU A 442 -17.97 35.39 -3.60
C LEU A 442 -19.32 35.52 -2.91
N LEU A 443 -19.37 35.10 -1.64
CA LEU A 443 -20.54 35.27 -0.79
C LEU A 443 -20.46 36.66 -0.14
N ALA A 444 -21.05 37.67 -0.80
CA ALA A 444 -21.27 38.98 -0.18
C ALA A 444 -22.09 38.83 1.12
N LEU A 445 -21.87 39.72 2.10
CA LEU A 445 -22.57 39.66 3.40
C LEU A 445 -24.09 39.45 3.25
N GLY A 446 -24.64 38.54 4.05
CA GLY A 446 -26.09 38.43 4.24
C GLY A 446 -26.65 39.70 4.91
N PRO A 447 -27.95 40.03 4.68
CA PRO A 447 -28.51 41.33 5.04
C PRO A 447 -28.34 41.70 6.53
N LYS A 448 -28.45 40.71 7.43
CA LYS A 448 -28.28 40.89 8.88
C LYS A 448 -26.85 41.32 9.29
N LEU A 449 -25.81 40.94 8.54
CA LEU A 449 -24.46 41.44 8.79
C LEU A 449 -24.21 42.78 8.09
N ARG A 450 -24.79 43.00 6.89
CA ARG A 450 -24.74 44.32 6.24
C ARG A 450 -25.29 45.42 7.15
N SER A 451 -26.44 45.21 7.79
CA SER A 451 -27.00 46.19 8.73
C SER A 451 -26.09 46.48 9.93
N VAL A 452 -25.37 45.47 10.46
CA VAL A 452 -24.39 45.68 11.54
C VAL A 452 -23.20 46.51 11.07
N VAL A 453 -22.65 46.23 9.87
CA VAL A 453 -21.55 47.01 9.30
C VAL A 453 -21.99 48.45 9.01
N ARG A 454 -23.20 48.67 8.46
CA ARG A 454 -23.75 50.02 8.23
C ARG A 454 -23.83 50.82 9.53
N SER A 455 -24.39 50.26 10.59
CA SER A 455 -24.47 50.96 11.87
C SER A 455 -23.13 51.16 12.57
N MET A 456 -22.10 50.36 12.26
CA MET A 456 -20.72 50.66 12.68
C MET A 456 -20.15 51.89 11.96
N ILE A 457 -20.50 52.10 10.69
CA ILE A 457 -20.09 53.29 9.90
C ILE A 457 -20.85 54.53 10.37
N GLU A 458 -22.16 54.39 10.64
CA GLU A 458 -22.99 55.45 11.24
C GLU A 458 -22.42 55.88 12.61
N MET A 459 -22.03 54.92 13.47
CA MET A 459 -21.35 55.19 14.75
C MET A 459 -19.93 55.77 14.60
N ALA A 460 -19.29 55.60 13.45
CA ALA A 460 -18.02 56.23 13.11
C ALA A 460 -18.17 57.69 12.63
N GLY A 461 -19.41 58.22 12.56
CA GLY A 461 -19.69 59.56 12.03
C GLY A 461 -19.56 59.64 10.51
N LYS A 462 -19.76 58.52 9.81
CA LYS A 462 -19.62 58.37 8.35
C LYS A 462 -20.92 57.87 7.73
N ASP A 463 -21.11 58.15 6.44
CA ASP A 463 -22.27 57.68 5.68
C ASP A 463 -22.01 56.27 5.10
N PRO A 464 -22.81 55.24 5.48
CA PRO A 464 -22.64 53.87 4.98
C PRO A 464 -22.91 53.67 3.47
N ASP A 465 -23.47 54.65 2.76
CA ASP A 465 -23.69 54.58 1.30
C ASP A 465 -22.56 55.20 0.45
N THR A 466 -21.63 55.94 1.08
CA THR A 466 -20.50 56.60 0.41
C THR A 466 -19.12 56.37 1.04
N ALA A 467 -19.03 56.01 2.33
CA ALA A 467 -17.76 55.91 3.04
C ALA A 467 -16.86 54.80 2.49
N THR A 468 -15.65 55.17 2.09
CA THR A 468 -14.64 54.21 1.61
C THR A 468 -13.96 53.47 2.75
N THR A 469 -13.39 52.30 2.45
CA THR A 469 -12.60 51.51 3.42
C THR A 469 -11.40 52.30 3.92
N ALA A 470 -10.73 53.04 3.02
CA ALA A 470 -9.60 53.91 3.35
C ALA A 470 -9.97 55.03 4.34
N GLU A 471 -11.19 55.59 4.29
CA GLU A 471 -11.67 56.57 5.26
C GLU A 471 -11.90 55.99 6.65
N LEU A 472 -12.22 54.69 6.78
CA LEU A 472 -12.35 54.04 8.08
C LEU A 472 -10.99 53.65 8.66
N ASP A 473 -10.08 53.13 7.83
CA ASP A 473 -8.70 52.84 8.24
C ASP A 473 -7.99 54.11 8.72
N ALA A 474 -8.22 55.25 8.04
CA ALA A 474 -7.66 56.56 8.42
C ALA A 474 -8.19 57.11 9.77
N LEU A 475 -9.31 56.59 10.29
CA LEU A 475 -9.84 56.96 11.62
C LEU A 475 -9.22 56.14 12.77
N ASP A 476 -8.36 55.14 12.47
CA ASP A 476 -7.78 54.16 13.42
C ASP A 476 -8.83 53.59 14.41
N LEU A 477 -10.03 53.29 13.89
CA LEU A 477 -11.16 52.77 14.66
C LEU A 477 -10.98 51.29 14.96
N ARG A 478 -10.06 50.97 15.87
CA ARG A 478 -9.78 49.63 16.42
C ARG A 478 -10.96 49.00 17.18
N CYS A 479 -12.11 49.67 17.22
CA CYS A 479 -13.30 49.29 17.97
C CYS A 479 -14.35 48.61 17.07
N GLY A 480 -14.88 47.47 17.50
CA GLY A 480 -16.07 46.84 16.91
C GLY A 480 -15.78 45.87 15.76
N VAL A 481 -15.48 46.37 14.56
CA VAL A 481 -15.51 45.61 13.29
C VAL A 481 -14.66 44.32 13.37
N HIS A 482 -13.36 44.46 13.68
CA HIS A 482 -12.43 43.33 13.81
C HIS A 482 -12.81 42.31 14.90
N ALA A 483 -13.41 42.79 15.99
CA ALA A 483 -13.75 41.95 17.15
C ALA A 483 -15.02 41.12 16.92
N LEU A 484 -15.99 41.64 16.16
CA LEU A 484 -17.26 40.95 15.87
C LEU A 484 -17.23 40.09 14.61
N LEU A 485 -16.36 40.39 13.63
CA LEU A 485 -16.17 39.58 12.42
C LEU A 485 -15.13 38.44 12.56
N GLY A 486 -14.55 38.25 13.76
CA GLY A 486 -13.64 37.15 14.05
C GLY A 486 -12.24 37.26 13.42
N LEU A 487 -11.86 38.45 12.95
CA LEU A 487 -10.59 38.70 12.25
C LEU A 487 -9.40 38.83 13.22
N LYS A 488 -8.83 37.69 13.63
CA LYS A 488 -7.51 37.62 14.29
C LYS A 488 -6.36 37.88 13.30
N LEU A 489 -6.19 39.13 12.88
CA LEU A 489 -4.98 39.55 12.14
C LEU A 489 -3.79 39.75 13.09
N ARG A 490 -2.66 39.08 12.81
CA ARG A 490 -1.42 39.19 13.58
C ARG A 490 -0.56 40.40 13.16
N THR A 491 -1.08 41.61 13.27
CA THR A 491 -0.33 42.84 12.96
C THR A 491 0.64 43.29 14.07
N GLY A 492 0.67 42.58 15.21
CA GLY A 492 1.43 42.98 16.40
C GLY A 492 2.93 42.63 16.46
N GLU A 493 3.46 41.81 15.54
CA GLU A 493 4.84 41.29 15.64
C GLU A 493 5.89 42.18 14.92
N LEU A 494 5.52 42.89 13.85
CA LEU A 494 6.46 43.68 13.04
C LEU A 494 6.95 45.00 13.68
N GLN A 495 6.32 45.50 14.76
CA GLN A 495 6.80 46.67 15.50
C GLN A 495 7.58 46.32 16.78
N ARG A 496 7.67 45.05 17.19
CA ARG A 496 8.30 44.66 18.47
C ARG A 496 9.80 44.33 18.40
N GLN A 497 10.43 44.37 17.23
CA GLN A 497 11.90 44.23 17.09
C GLN A 497 12.67 45.57 16.99
N ARG A 498 12.00 46.73 17.04
CA ARG A 498 12.64 48.05 17.14
C ARG A 498 12.40 48.72 18.51
N LYS A 499 12.82 48.04 19.59
CA LYS A 499 13.05 48.62 20.93
C LYS A 499 13.79 47.64 21.86
N GLN A 500 15.10 47.50 21.66
CA GLN A 500 16.05 47.20 22.75
C GLN A 500 16.73 48.52 23.16
N PRO A 501 16.75 48.87 24.46
CA PRO A 501 17.63 49.90 24.99
C PRO A 501 18.94 49.27 25.52
N LEU A 502 20.06 49.95 25.26
CA LEU A 502 21.45 49.58 25.61
C LEU A 502 21.98 48.32 24.91
#